data_AF-A0A7Y5SK25-F1
#
_entry.id   AF-A0A7Y5SK25-F1
#
_cell.length_a   1.000
_cell.length_b   1.000
_cell.length_c   1.000
_cell.angle_alpha   90.00
_cell.angle_beta   90.00
_cell.angle_gamma   90.00
#
_symmetry.space_group_name_H-M   'P 1'
#
loop_
_entity.id
_entity.type
_entity.pdbx_description
1 polymer ?
#
loop_
_entity_poly.entity_id
_entity_poly.type
_entity_poly.pdbx_seq_one_letter_code
_entity_poly.pdbx_strand_id
1 'polypeptide(L)'
;MLQQVHQFRSLGEDFAMQHKDSEYLGQMEEELLTTVLASIPAERRLRGLSPKERLQGLAPEERLQGLAPEERLRGLSPEELAAGLSDEQAVELRDLLERKHGH
;
A
#
# COMPACT_ATOMS: atom_id res chain seq x y z
N MET A 1 28.43 -32.30 -33.29
CA MET A 1 28.37 -31.41 -32.12
C MET A 1 28.34 -29.93 -32.50
N LEU A 2 29.34 -29.37 -33.20
CA LEU A 2 29.37 -27.94 -33.54
C LEU A 2 28.14 -27.46 -34.36
N GLN A 3 27.68 -28.25 -35.33
CA GLN A 3 26.48 -27.94 -36.11
C GLN A 3 25.20 -27.91 -35.25
N GLN A 4 25.13 -28.77 -34.25
CA GLN A 4 23.98 -28.88 -33.34
C GLN A 4 23.94 -27.70 -32.37
N VAL A 5 25.12 -27.24 -31.90
CA VAL A 5 25.25 -26.02 -31.08
C VAL A 5 24.81 -24.78 -31.87
N HIS A 6 25.19 -24.67 -33.15
CA HIS A 6 24.76 -23.56 -34.00
C HIS A 6 23.26 -23.57 -34.27
N GLN A 7 22.67 -24.73 -34.54
CA GLN A 7 21.22 -24.85 -34.71
C GLN A 7 20.46 -24.48 -33.44
N PHE A 8 20.94 -24.91 -32.27
CA PHE A 8 20.33 -24.55 -30.98
C PHE A 8 20.41 -23.05 -30.70
N ARG A 9 21.54 -22.41 -31.06
CA ARG A 9 21.72 -20.96 -30.94
C ARG A 9 20.78 -20.18 -31.85
N SER A 10 20.68 -20.59 -33.12
CA SER A 10 19.76 -19.99 -34.10
C SER A 10 18.30 -20.14 -33.67
N LEU A 11 17.90 -21.34 -33.22
CA LEU A 11 16.53 -21.57 -32.73
C LEU A 11 16.22 -20.72 -31.50
N GLY A 12 17.18 -20.60 -30.57
CA GLY A 12 17.04 -19.77 -29.38
C GLY A 12 16.97 -18.28 -29.70
N GLU A 13 17.73 -17.80 -30.69
CA GLU A 13 17.68 -16.42 -31.17
C GLU A 13 16.35 -16.11 -31.88
N ASP A 14 15.84 -17.03 -32.70
CA ASP A 14 14.54 -16.89 -33.37
C ASP A 14 13.37 -16.92 -32.36
N PHE A 15 13.42 -17.84 -31.40
CA PHE A 15 12.46 -17.91 -30.30
C PHE A 15 12.47 -16.62 -29.47
N ALA A 16 13.66 -16.13 -29.09
CA ALA A 16 13.79 -14.87 -28.37
C ALA A 16 13.26 -13.70 -29.20
N MET A 17 13.53 -13.64 -30.51
CA MET A 17 13.03 -12.60 -31.43
C MET A 17 11.52 -12.60 -31.60
N GLN A 18 10.87 -13.76 -31.63
CA GLN A 18 9.41 -13.86 -31.74
C GLN A 18 8.68 -13.43 -30.46
N HIS A 19 9.34 -13.51 -29.32
CA HIS A 19 8.73 -13.25 -28.02
C HIS A 19 9.17 -11.94 -27.35
N LYS A 20 10.02 -11.11 -28.00
CA LYS A 20 10.51 -9.82 -27.45
C LYS A 20 9.40 -8.87 -27.03
N ASP A 21 8.29 -8.88 -27.76
CA ASP A 21 7.11 -8.04 -27.48
C ASP A 21 5.93 -8.87 -26.95
N SER A 22 6.20 -10.09 -26.47
CA SER A 22 5.14 -10.97 -25.96
C SER A 22 4.77 -10.64 -24.53
N GLU A 23 3.48 -10.72 -24.24
CA GLU A 23 2.88 -10.60 -22.91
C GLU A 23 3.60 -11.51 -21.88
N TYR A 24 4.12 -12.65 -22.33
CA TYR A 24 4.91 -13.58 -21.52
C TYR A 24 6.20 -12.95 -20.95
N LEU A 25 6.97 -12.21 -21.75
CA LEU A 25 8.17 -11.52 -21.24
C LEU A 25 7.79 -10.40 -20.27
N GLY A 26 6.71 -9.67 -20.54
CA GLY A 26 6.20 -8.65 -19.62
C GLY A 26 5.78 -9.24 -18.26
N GLN A 27 5.08 -10.37 -18.26
CA GLN A 27 4.70 -11.08 -17.04
C GLN A 27 5.91 -11.60 -16.27
N MET A 28 6.90 -12.18 -16.97
CA MET A 28 8.15 -12.61 -16.33
C MET A 28 8.93 -11.43 -15.72
N GLU A 29 8.98 -10.29 -16.40
CA GLU A 29 9.61 -9.08 -15.89
C GLU A 29 8.90 -8.57 -14.63
N GLU A 30 7.58 -8.52 -14.62
CA GLU A 30 6.79 -8.09 -13.45
C GLU A 30 6.99 -9.01 -12.24
N GLU A 31 7.03 -10.33 -12.46
CA GLU A 31 7.29 -11.32 -11.42
C GLU A 31 8.69 -11.15 -10.82
N LEU A 32 9.71 -10.95 -11.68
CA LEU A 32 11.08 -10.68 -11.25
C LEU A 32 11.17 -9.38 -10.44
N LEU A 33 10.55 -8.30 -10.92
CA LEU A 33 10.53 -7.01 -10.22
C LEU A 33 9.85 -7.14 -8.86
N THR A 34 8.70 -7.80 -8.80
CA THR A 34 7.97 -8.06 -7.54
C THR A 34 8.83 -8.84 -6.56
N THR A 35 9.51 -9.89 -7.03
CA THR A 35 10.39 -10.72 -6.20
C THR A 35 11.59 -9.93 -5.67
N VAL A 36 12.24 -9.15 -6.54
CA VAL A 36 13.36 -8.28 -6.14
C VAL A 36 12.89 -7.25 -5.11
N LEU A 37 11.75 -6.59 -5.34
CA LEU A 37 11.19 -5.64 -4.38
C LEU A 37 10.88 -6.30 -3.04
N ALA A 38 10.28 -7.49 -3.04
CA ALA A 38 9.97 -8.25 -1.82
C ALA A 38 11.23 -8.60 -1.01
N SER A 39 12.37 -8.84 -1.68
CA SER A 39 13.66 -9.11 -1.03
C SER A 39 14.28 -7.88 -0.33
N ILE A 40 13.87 -6.66 -0.70
CA ILE A 40 14.35 -5.42 -0.10
C ILE A 40 13.46 -5.10 1.12
N PRO A 41 14.03 -4.88 2.32
CA PRO A 41 13.25 -4.48 3.50
C PRO A 41 12.40 -3.22 3.25
N ALA A 42 11.19 -3.17 3.82
CA ALA A 42 10.26 -2.07 3.61
C ALA A 42 10.86 -0.71 3.99
N GLU A 43 11.64 -0.65 5.06
CA GLU A 43 12.31 0.57 5.55
C GLU A 43 13.31 1.11 4.53
N ARG A 44 13.96 0.21 3.77
CA ARG A 44 14.86 0.59 2.69
C ARG A 44 14.08 1.06 1.47
N ARG A 45 12.98 0.39 1.11
CA ARG A 45 12.11 0.80 -0.01
C ARG A 45 11.52 2.20 0.19
N LEU A 46 11.15 2.54 1.42
CA LEU A 46 10.53 3.82 1.76
C LEU A 46 11.53 4.93 2.10
N ARG A 47 12.84 4.65 2.04
CA ARG A 47 13.89 5.62 2.38
C ARG A 47 13.85 6.78 1.37
N GLY A 48 13.90 8.01 1.89
CA GLY A 48 13.84 9.23 1.07
C GLY A 48 12.43 9.72 0.75
N LEU A 49 11.40 8.91 0.98
CA LEU A 49 10.00 9.34 0.87
C LEU A 49 9.56 10.07 2.14
N SER A 50 8.89 11.21 1.96
CA SER A 50 8.16 11.91 3.01
C SER A 50 6.98 11.08 3.52
N PRO A 51 6.46 11.34 4.74
CA PRO A 51 5.28 10.64 5.24
C PRO A 51 4.07 10.72 4.32
N LYS A 52 3.85 11.86 3.64
CA LYS A 52 2.74 12.05 2.70
C LYS A 52 2.86 11.14 1.48
N GLU A 53 4.05 11.01 0.92
CA GLU A 53 4.32 10.14 -0.24
C GLU A 53 4.14 8.66 0.13
N ARG A 54 4.55 8.26 1.35
CA ARG A 54 4.39 6.87 1.82
C ARG A 54 2.93 6.45 1.97
N LEU A 55 2.04 7.40 2.24
CA LEU A 55 0.60 7.15 2.41
C LEU A 55 -0.20 7.42 1.13
N GLN A 56 0.47 7.84 0.05
CA GLN A 56 -0.18 8.09 -1.23
C GLN A 56 -0.72 6.79 -1.81
N GLY A 57 -1.97 6.83 -2.32
CA GLY A 57 -2.66 5.65 -2.85
C GLY A 57 -3.41 4.81 -1.80
N LEU A 58 -3.15 5.02 -0.50
CA LEU A 58 -3.95 4.41 0.57
C LEU A 58 -5.23 5.21 0.83
N ALA A 59 -6.34 4.51 1.06
CA ALA A 59 -7.58 5.10 1.57
C ALA A 59 -7.37 5.65 2.99
N PRO A 60 -8.11 6.69 3.42
CA PRO A 60 -7.95 7.27 4.76
C PRO A 60 -8.03 6.25 5.90
N GLU A 61 -8.92 5.25 5.79
CA GLU A 61 -9.14 4.21 6.79
C GLU A 61 -7.91 3.30 6.94
N GLU A 62 -7.26 2.96 5.83
CA GLU A 62 -6.05 2.13 5.82
C GLU A 62 -4.86 2.85 6.46
N ARG A 63 -4.80 4.19 6.33
CA ARG A 63 -3.73 5.00 6.96
C ARG A 63 -3.83 5.01 8.48
N LEU A 64 -5.02 4.80 9.03
CA LEU A 64 -5.27 4.76 10.47
C LEU A 64 -5.23 3.34 11.03
N GLN A 65 -5.05 2.33 10.19
CA GLN A 65 -4.97 0.93 10.60
C GLN A 65 -3.76 0.71 11.51
N GLY A 66 -3.97 -0.01 12.62
CA GLY A 66 -2.93 -0.27 13.62
C GLY A 66 -2.75 0.84 14.66
N LEU A 67 -3.35 2.02 14.49
CA LEU A 67 -3.40 3.05 15.53
C LEU A 67 -4.52 2.78 16.53
N ALA A 68 -4.25 3.01 17.82
CA ALA A 68 -5.28 3.01 18.86
C ALA A 68 -6.24 4.21 18.64
N PRO A 69 -7.51 4.13 19.07
CA PRO A 69 -8.48 5.22 18.89
C PRO A 69 -7.98 6.58 19.39
N GLU A 70 -7.30 6.61 20.54
CA GLU A 70 -6.75 7.83 21.14
C GLU A 70 -5.67 8.47 20.27
N GLU A 71 -4.88 7.66 19.56
CA GLU A 71 -3.82 8.15 18.67
C GLU A 71 -4.40 8.71 17.37
N ARG A 72 -5.52 8.18 16.89
CA ARG A 72 -6.21 8.68 15.70
C ARG A 72 -6.80 10.07 15.92
N LEU A 73 -7.23 10.36 17.14
CA LEU A 73 -7.82 11.65 17.53
C LEU A 73 -6.77 12.64 18.05
N ARG A 74 -5.52 12.20 18.25
CA ARG A 74 -4.47 13.05 18.82
C ARG A 74 -4.18 14.25 17.92
N GLY A 75 -4.22 15.44 18.52
CA GLY A 75 -3.94 16.70 17.82
C GLY A 75 -5.18 17.39 17.27
N LEU A 76 -6.36 16.76 17.36
CA LEU A 76 -7.64 17.42 17.08
C LEU A 76 -8.14 18.17 18.31
N SER A 77 -8.72 19.35 18.10
CA SER A 77 -9.43 20.09 19.14
C SER A 77 -10.81 19.45 19.43
N PRO A 78 -11.42 19.71 20.60
CA PRO A 78 -12.77 19.25 20.89
C PRO A 78 -13.81 19.71 19.84
N GLU A 79 -13.66 20.91 19.31
CA GLU A 79 -14.52 21.45 18.26
C GLU A 79 -14.38 20.69 16.94
N GLU A 80 -13.15 20.36 16.53
CA GLU A 80 -12.88 19.57 15.33
C GLU A 80 -13.45 18.14 15.43
N LEU A 81 -13.38 17.53 16.62
CA LEU A 81 -13.99 16.24 16.90
C LEU A 81 -15.52 16.31 16.82
N ALA A 82 -16.11 17.34 17.43
CA ALA A 82 -17.56 17.53 17.45
C ALA A 82 -18.12 17.83 16.04
N ALA A 83 -17.35 18.51 15.19
CA ALA A 83 -17.77 18.84 13.82
C ALA A 83 -18.04 17.60 12.94
N GLY A 84 -17.48 16.44 13.30
CA GLY A 84 -17.73 15.17 12.61
C GLY A 84 -18.96 14.39 13.09
N LEU A 85 -19.66 14.85 14.13
CA LEU A 85 -20.83 14.18 14.70
C LEU A 85 -22.12 14.64 14.00
N SER A 86 -23.07 13.72 13.82
CA SER A 86 -24.46 14.09 13.54
C SER A 86 -25.15 14.63 14.80
N ASP A 87 -26.28 15.32 14.63
CA ASP A 87 -27.07 15.84 15.74
C ASP A 87 -27.51 14.72 16.70
N GLU A 88 -27.89 13.56 16.16
CA GLU A 88 -28.24 12.38 16.97
C GLU A 88 -27.06 11.86 17.77
N GLN A 89 -25.88 11.77 17.14
CA GLN A 89 -24.65 11.32 17.82
C GLN A 89 -24.21 12.30 18.91
N ALA A 90 -24.39 13.61 18.68
CA ALA A 90 -24.09 14.64 19.67
C ALA A 90 -25.02 14.55 20.89
N VAL A 91 -26.32 14.26 20.67
CA VAL A 91 -27.28 14.01 21.76
C VAL A 91 -26.91 12.75 22.55
N GLU A 92 -26.61 11.65 21.87
CA GLU A 92 -26.21 10.39 22.52
C GLU A 92 -24.92 10.56 23.34
N LEU A 93 -23.94 11.27 22.81
CA LEU A 93 -22.69 11.58 23.50
C LEU A 93 -22.95 12.41 24.77
N ARG A 94 -23.81 13.42 24.69
CA ARG A 94 -24.19 14.23 25.87
C ARG A 94 -24.82 13.36 26.95
N ASP A 95 -25.79 12.52 26.60
CA ASP A 95 -26.48 11.64 27.54
C ASP A 95 -25.50 10.63 28.20
N LEU A 96 -24.54 10.10 27.43
CA LEU A 96 -23.47 9.24 27.95
C LEU A 96 -22.56 9.97 28.95
N LEU A 97 -22.20 11.22 28.66
CA LEU A 97 -21.36 12.04 29.54
C LEU A 97 -22.10 12.38 30.84
N GLU A 98 -23.39 12.72 30.78
CA GLU A 98 -24.20 12.98 31.97
C GLU A 98 -24.28 11.74 32.88
N ARG A 99 -24.49 10.55 32.31
CA ARG A 99 -24.47 9.28 33.06
C ARG A 99 -23.12 9.02 33.72
N LYS A 100 -22.02 9.37 33.04
CA LYS A 100 -20.65 9.17 33.55
C LYS A 100 -20.30 10.16 34.68
N HIS A 101 -20.82 11.38 34.66
CA HIS A 101 -20.59 12.40 35.69
C HIS A 101 -21.58 12.33 36.87
N GLY A 102 -22.70 11.64 36.70
CA GLY A 102 -23.67 11.36 37.77
C GLY A 102 -23.29 10.21 38.71
N HIS A 103 -22.11 9.62 38.52
CA HIS A 103 -21.48 8.61 39.40
C HIS A 103 -20.22 9.19 40.05
#